data_AF-A0A510DXJ7-F1
#
_entry.id   AF-A0A510DXJ7-F1
#
_cell.length_a   1.000
_cell.length_b   1.000
_cell.length_c   1.000
_cell.angle_alpha   90.00
_cell.angle_beta   90.00
_cell.angle_gamma   90.00
#
_symmetry.space_group_name_H-M   'P 1'
#
loop_
_entity.id
_entity.type
_entity.pdbx_description
1 polymer ?
#
loop_
_entity_poly.entity_id
_entity_poly.type
_entity_poly.pdbx_seq_one_letter_code
_entity_poly.pdbx_strand_id
1 'polypeptide(L)'
;MDSCGCQTERKFASDFLARQVFRLGKRKGKEMGSFEVNGRKFSIYETKEGYKYLCDQCPLLIITLEAVMEEVNKGNKDESQVMERISSIKGLTVNQMIREVVVKVMECLRE
;
A
#
# COMPACT_ATOMS: atom_id res chain seq x y z
N MET A 1 7.03 -21.81 -11.43
CA MET A 1 6.57 -22.12 -10.06
C MET A 1 5.99 -20.84 -9.51
N ASP A 2 4.72 -20.57 -9.81
CA ASP A 2 4.01 -19.35 -9.42
C ASP A 2 3.16 -19.66 -8.20
N SER A 3 3.76 -19.57 -7.01
CA SER A 3 3.04 -19.76 -5.75
C SER A 3 3.29 -18.58 -4.82
N CYS A 4 2.73 -17.42 -5.18
CA CYS A 4 2.32 -16.44 -4.16
C CYS A 4 1.18 -17.11 -3.39
N GLY A 5 1.47 -17.70 -2.23
CA GLY A 5 0.50 -18.30 -1.29
C GLY A 5 -0.41 -17.25 -0.62
N CYS A 6 -0.86 -16.30 -1.41
CA CYS A 6 -1.56 -15.09 -1.01
C CYS A 6 -3.06 -15.44 -0.99
N GLN A 7 -3.53 -15.98 0.14
CA GLN A 7 -4.96 -16.24 0.37
C GLN A 7 -5.66 -14.90 0.62
N THR A 8 -6.23 -14.32 -0.43
CA THR A 8 -7.15 -13.17 -0.34
C THR A 8 -8.54 -13.63 -0.79
N GLU A 9 -9.57 -13.45 0.03
CA GLU A 9 -10.95 -13.75 -0.38
C GLU A 9 -11.42 -12.77 -1.48
N ARG A 10 -11.96 -13.31 -2.57
CA ARG A 10 -12.14 -12.63 -3.87
C ARG A 10 -12.99 -11.35 -3.88
N LYS A 11 -13.93 -11.15 -2.94
CA LYS A 11 -14.93 -10.07 -3.07
C LYS A 11 -14.38 -8.67 -2.80
N PHE A 12 -13.58 -8.47 -1.76
CA PHE A 12 -13.07 -7.13 -1.37
C PHE A 12 -11.70 -6.79 -1.99
N ALA A 13 -10.87 -7.81 -2.25
CA ALA A 13 -9.66 -7.63 -3.06
C ALA A 13 -10.01 -7.07 -4.46
N SER A 14 -11.19 -7.41 -4.99
CA SER A 14 -11.65 -6.90 -6.28
C SER A 14 -11.83 -5.38 -6.30
N ASP A 15 -12.30 -4.75 -5.21
CA ASP A 15 -12.53 -3.30 -5.18
C ASP A 15 -11.23 -2.51 -5.25
N PHE A 16 -10.24 -2.87 -4.42
CA PHE A 16 -8.91 -2.24 -4.45
C PHE A 16 -8.19 -2.48 -5.78
N LEU A 17 -8.37 -3.64 -6.40
CA LEU A 17 -7.77 -3.93 -7.70
C LEU A 17 -8.52 -3.23 -8.85
N ALA A 18 -9.83 -3.05 -8.73
CA ALA A 18 -10.66 -2.35 -9.72
C ALA A 18 -10.57 -0.82 -9.61
N ARG A 19 -10.34 -0.29 -8.40
CA ARG A 19 -10.23 1.14 -8.10
C ARG A 19 -8.94 1.41 -7.33
N GLN A 20 -7.88 1.67 -8.09
CA GLN A 20 -6.57 2.06 -7.58
C GLN A 20 -6.48 3.59 -7.55
N VAL A 21 -7.13 4.20 -6.55
CA VAL A 21 -7.34 5.65 -6.47
C VAL A 21 -6.04 6.40 -6.22
N PHE A 22 -5.13 5.79 -5.45
CA PHE A 22 -3.86 6.39 -5.05
C PHE A 22 -2.69 5.97 -5.93
N ARG A 23 -2.95 5.14 -6.95
CA ARG A 23 -1.93 4.79 -7.93
C ARG A 23 -1.57 5.99 -8.80
N LEU A 24 -0.27 6.22 -8.93
CA LEU A 24 0.28 7.31 -9.73
C LEU A 24 0.26 6.93 -11.22
N GLY A 25 -0.63 7.55 -12.00
CA GLY A 25 -0.75 7.24 -13.43
C GLY A 25 0.41 7.73 -14.31
N LYS A 26 1.02 8.87 -13.96
CA LYS A 26 2.25 9.40 -14.59
C LYS A 26 3.16 9.88 -13.46
N ARG A 27 4.48 9.67 -13.56
CA ARG A 27 5.48 10.18 -12.59
C ARG A 27 5.44 11.71 -12.54
N LYS A 28 4.51 12.26 -11.77
CA LYS A 28 4.28 13.67 -11.53
C LYS A 28 4.12 13.84 -10.02
N GLY A 29 5.13 14.39 -9.37
CA GLY A 29 5.22 14.50 -7.92
C GLY A 29 6.68 14.42 -7.48
N LYS A 30 6.93 14.77 -6.22
CA LYS A 30 8.23 14.58 -5.57
C LYS A 30 8.30 13.12 -5.11
N GLU A 31 9.33 12.39 -5.53
CA GLU A 31 9.57 11.06 -4.97
C GLU A 31 10.00 11.20 -3.52
N MET A 32 9.26 10.54 -2.62
CA MET A 32 9.56 10.52 -1.18
C MET A 32 10.48 9.34 -0.84
N GLY A 33 10.27 8.21 -1.50
CA GLY A 33 11.11 7.03 -1.29
C GLY A 33 10.76 5.90 -2.26
N SER A 34 11.74 5.02 -2.46
CA SER A 34 11.63 3.82 -3.27
C SER A 34 12.12 2.61 -2.48
N PHE A 35 11.33 1.55 -2.46
CA PHE A 35 11.49 0.41 -1.57
C PHE A 35 11.33 -0.91 -2.31
N GLU A 36 11.94 -1.96 -1.76
CA GLU A 36 11.72 -3.34 -2.16
C GLU A 36 11.36 -4.16 -0.91
N VAL A 37 10.30 -4.98 -1.00
CA VAL A 37 9.87 -5.91 0.04
C VAL A 37 9.58 -7.25 -0.62
N ASN A 38 10.27 -8.30 -0.19
CA ASN A 38 10.18 -9.65 -0.78
C ASN A 38 10.28 -9.66 -2.31
N GLY A 39 11.22 -8.89 -2.87
CA GLY A 39 11.44 -8.78 -4.32
C GLY A 39 10.39 -7.94 -5.07
N ARG A 40 9.49 -7.26 -4.36
CA ARG A 40 8.44 -6.41 -4.96
C ARG A 40 8.77 -4.95 -4.73
N LYS A 41 8.86 -4.19 -5.81
CA LYS A 41 9.25 -2.79 -5.77
C LYS A 41 8.03 -1.88 -5.69
N PHE A 42 8.16 -0.82 -4.91
CA PHE A 42 7.22 0.27 -4.88
C PHE A 42 7.91 1.58 -4.53
N SER A 43 7.27 2.69 -4.91
CA SER A 43 7.76 4.04 -4.67
C SER A 43 6.61 4.93 -4.24
N ILE A 44 6.87 5.83 -3.30
CA ILE A 44 5.91 6.79 -2.77
C ILE A 44 6.22 8.18 -3.31
N TYR A 45 5.18 8.90 -3.69
CA TYR A 45 5.28 10.24 -4.25
C TYR A 45 4.35 11.20 -3.51
N GLU A 46 4.85 12.39 -3.23
CA GLU A 46 4.06 13.53 -2.80
C GLU A 46 3.57 14.31 -4.02
N THR A 47 2.26 14.54 -4.09
CA THR A 47 1.60 15.26 -5.19
C THR A 47 0.71 16.38 -4.63
N LYS A 48 0.20 17.26 -5.50
CA LYS A 48 -0.78 18.29 -5.09
C LYS A 48 -2.09 17.71 -4.54
N GLU A 49 -2.40 16.46 -4.88
CA GLU A 49 -3.61 15.76 -4.44
C GLU A 49 -3.34 14.87 -3.22
N GLY A 50 -2.14 14.95 -2.63
CA GLY A 50 -1.70 14.11 -1.52
C GLY A 50 -0.69 13.03 -1.94
N TYR A 51 -0.55 12.00 -1.11
CA TYR A 51 0.42 10.92 -1.31
C TYR A 51 -0.11 9.84 -2.25
N LYS A 52 0.73 9.44 -3.20
CA LYS A 52 0.42 8.44 -4.24
C LYS A 52 1.54 7.40 -4.32
N TYR A 53 1.27 6.23 -4.93
CA TYR A 53 2.27 5.18 -5.08
C TYR A 53 2.46 4.70 -6.54
N LEU A 54 3.64 4.15 -6.81
CA LEU A 54 3.91 3.25 -7.94
C LEU A 54 4.34 1.90 -7.39
N CYS A 55 3.93 0.81 -8.02
CA CYS A 55 4.40 -0.52 -7.63
C CYS A 55 4.32 -1.53 -8.79
N ASP A 56 5.00 -2.66 -8.60
CA ASP A 56 4.83 -3.86 -9.43
C ASP A 56 3.39 -4.40 -9.35
N GLN A 57 2.97 -5.20 -10.32
CA GLN A 57 1.61 -5.78 -10.40
C GLN A 57 1.40 -6.93 -9.40
N CYS A 58 1.66 -6.69 -8.11
CA CYS A 58 1.33 -7.63 -7.04
C CYS A 58 0.01 -7.21 -6.36
N PRO A 59 -1.05 -8.05 -6.40
CA PRO A 59 -2.34 -7.71 -5.80
C PRO A 59 -2.25 -7.36 -4.30
N LEU A 60 -1.46 -8.13 -3.55
CA LEU A 60 -1.29 -7.92 -2.12
C LEU A 60 -0.62 -6.57 -1.81
N LEU A 61 0.39 -6.20 -2.61
CA LEU A 61 1.08 -4.92 -2.50
C LEU A 61 0.13 -3.76 -2.83
N ILE A 62 -0.65 -3.90 -3.92
CA ILE A 62 -1.64 -2.90 -4.33
C ILE A 62 -2.67 -2.66 -3.24
N ILE A 63 -3.28 -3.70 -2.69
CA ILE A 63 -4.28 -3.59 -1.62
C ILE A 63 -3.68 -2.90 -0.40
N THR A 64 -2.47 -3.31 -0.02
CA THR A 64 -1.78 -2.73 1.15
C THR A 64 -1.48 -1.25 0.92
N LEU A 65 -0.92 -0.88 -0.22
CA LEU A 65 -0.58 0.51 -0.53
C LEU A 65 -1.82 1.38 -0.66
N GLU A 66 -2.90 0.91 -1.30
CA GLU A 66 -4.16 1.67 -1.36
C GLU A 66 -4.73 1.92 0.04
N ALA A 67 -4.75 0.90 0.91
CA ALA A 67 -5.24 1.06 2.27
C ALA A 67 -4.37 2.01 3.11
N VAL A 68 -3.04 1.93 2.99
CA VAL A 68 -2.12 2.85 3.69
C VAL A 68 -2.29 4.28 3.19
N MET A 69 -2.30 4.48 1.86
CA MET A 69 -2.46 5.81 1.28
C MET A 69 -3.82 6.42 1.64
N GLU A 70 -4.88 5.62 1.71
CA GLU A 70 -6.19 6.09 2.14
C GLU A 70 -6.12 6.73 3.53
N GLU A 71 -5.51 6.05 4.50
CA GLU A 71 -5.43 6.53 5.88
C GLU A 71 -4.47 7.72 6.02
N VAL A 72 -3.31 7.68 5.36
CA VAL A 72 -2.36 8.79 5.37
C VAL A 72 -2.96 10.05 4.76
N ASN A 73 -3.67 9.93 3.63
CA ASN A 73 -4.32 11.08 2.98
C ASN A 73 -5.52 11.62 3.78
N LYS A 74 -6.10 10.83 4.70
CA LYS A 74 -7.04 11.31 5.73
C LYS A 74 -6.37 12.01 6.92
N GLY A 75 -5.02 12.03 6.96
CA GLY A 75 -4.24 12.65 8.01
C GLY A 75 -3.80 11.69 9.12
N ASN A 76 -4.03 10.38 8.97
CA ASN A 76 -3.58 9.39 9.95
C ASN A 76 -2.06 9.17 9.82
N LYS A 77 -1.32 9.49 10.89
CA LYS A 77 0.15 9.34 10.96
C LYS A 77 0.58 8.25 11.96
N ASP A 78 -0.39 7.60 12.59
CA ASP A 78 -0.13 6.55 13.57
C ASP A 78 -0.07 5.18 12.90
N GLU A 79 1.11 4.55 12.97
CA GLU A 79 1.34 3.25 12.35
C GLU A 79 0.43 2.16 12.91
N SER A 80 0.15 2.19 14.22
CA SER A 80 -0.69 1.18 14.87
C SER A 80 -2.13 1.27 14.40
N GLN A 81 -2.67 2.49 14.25
CA GLN A 81 -4.01 2.72 13.72
C GLN A 81 -4.11 2.31 12.24
N VAL A 82 -3.09 2.64 11.43
CA VAL A 82 -3.03 2.20 10.02
C VAL A 82 -3.00 0.67 9.94
N MET A 83 -2.21 0.01 10.79
CA MET A 83 -2.15 -1.44 10.87
C MET A 83 -3.47 -2.08 11.33
N GLU A 84 -4.15 -1.49 12.32
CA GLU A 84 -5.47 -1.94 12.78
C GLU A 84 -6.50 -1.84 11.64
N ARG A 85 -6.49 -0.72 10.91
CA ARG A 85 -7.36 -0.53 9.76
C ARG A 85 -7.13 -1.58 8.68
N ILE A 86 -5.88 -1.87 8.33
CA ILE A 86 -5.54 -2.92 7.36
C ILE A 86 -5.97 -4.30 7.85
N SER A 87 -5.79 -4.57 9.14
CA SER A 87 -6.23 -5.82 9.78
C SER A 87 -7.75 -6.00 9.76
N SER A 88 -8.51 -4.89 9.72
CA SER A 88 -9.96 -4.90 9.58
C SER A 88 -10.46 -5.18 8.16
N ILE A 89 -9.57 -5.20 7.15
CA ILE A 89 -9.94 -5.48 5.77
C ILE A 89 -10.35 -6.95 5.67
N LYS A 90 -11.65 -7.16 5.44
CA LYS A 90 -12.21 -8.50 5.31
C LYS A 90 -11.54 -9.28 4.18
N GLY A 91 -11.02 -10.47 4.49
CA GLY A 91 -10.37 -11.34 3.53
C GLY A 91 -8.89 -11.02 3.26
N LEU A 92 -8.30 -10.10 4.02
CA LEU A 92 -6.86 -9.83 4.01
C LEU A 92 -6.21 -10.40 5.28
N THR A 93 -5.29 -11.36 5.10
CA THR A 93 -4.50 -11.87 6.23
C THR A 93 -3.22 -11.04 6.36
N VAL A 94 -3.09 -10.30 7.47
CA VAL A 94 -1.89 -9.54 7.79
C VAL A 94 -0.70 -10.48 8.00
N ASN A 95 0.21 -10.48 7.03
CA ASN A 95 1.47 -11.23 7.08
C ASN A 95 2.67 -10.27 7.23
N GLN A 96 3.87 -10.84 7.31
CA GLN A 96 5.10 -10.07 7.48
C GLN A 96 5.32 -9.05 6.35
N MET A 97 4.95 -9.39 5.11
CA MET A 97 5.08 -8.47 3.99
C MET A 97 4.21 -7.23 4.16
N ILE A 98 2.95 -7.38 4.58
CA ILE A 98 2.06 -6.24 4.85
C ILE A 98 2.68 -5.33 5.92
N ARG A 99 3.14 -5.92 7.03
CA ARG A 99 3.76 -5.18 8.13
C ARG A 99 4.97 -4.38 7.65
N GLU A 100 5.87 -5.01 6.90
CA GLU A 100 7.08 -4.34 6.41
C GLU A 100 6.77 -3.21 5.42
N VAL A 101 5.76 -3.39 4.55
CA VAL A 101 5.30 -2.31 3.64
C VAL A 101 4.78 -1.13 4.45
N VAL A 102 3.92 -1.37 5.45
CA VAL A 102 3.34 -0.31 6.28
C VAL A 102 4.44 0.46 7.02
N VAL A 103 5.37 -0.25 7.67
CA VAL A 103 6.50 0.37 8.38
C VAL A 103 7.31 1.27 7.44
N LYS A 104 7.76 0.75 6.29
CA LYS A 104 8.57 1.54 5.34
C LYS A 104 7.85 2.79 4.84
N VAL A 105 6.55 2.68 4.57
CA VAL A 105 5.75 3.83 4.13
C VAL A 105 5.61 4.84 5.26
N MET A 106 5.28 4.42 6.47
CA MET A 106 5.08 5.32 7.62
C MET A 106 6.39 6.00 8.04
N GLU A 107 7.53 5.31 7.95
CA GLU A 107 8.85 5.91 8.17
C GLU A 107 9.17 6.97 7.12
N CYS A 108 8.98 6.65 5.83
CA CYS A 108 9.21 7.56 4.70
C CYS A 108 8.42 8.86 4.79
N LEU A 109 7.23 8.82 5.38
CA LEU A 109 6.32 9.96 5.48
C LEU A 109 6.52 10.79 6.76
N ARG A 110 7.39 10.37 7.67
CA ARG A 110 7.75 11.10 8.89
C ARG A 110 8.95 12.04 8.69
N GLU A 111 9.70 11.86 7.60
CA GLU A 111 10.83 12.70 7.18
C GLU A 111 10.38 13.99 6.46
#